data_AF-A0A3E0CR10-F1
#
_entry.id   AF-A0A3E0CR10-F1
#
_cell.length_a   1.000
_cell.length_b   1.000
_cell.length_c   1.000
_cell.angle_alpha   90.00
_cell.angle_beta   90.00
_cell.angle_gamma   90.00
#
_symmetry.space_group_name_H-M   'P 1'
#
loop_
_entity.id
_entity.type
_entity.pdbx_description
1 polymer ?
#
loop_
_entity_poly.entity_id
_entity_poly.type
_entity_poly.pdbx_seq_one_letter_code
_entity_poly.pdbx_strand_id
1 'polypeptide(L)' 'MDDLDIDMHRKAATWVTMAVLASVAPPIVREA' A
#
# COMPACT_ATOMS: atom_id res chain seq x y z
N MET A 1 -13.92 19.78 -6.30
CA MET A 1 -12.78 18.93 -5.90
C MET A 1 -12.86 17.79 -6.86
N ASP A 2 -12.07 17.87 -7.91
CA ASP A 2 -12.33 17.15 -9.15
C ASP A 2 -12.10 15.66 -8.93
N ASP A 3 -12.92 14.81 -9.56
CA ASP A 3 -12.85 13.34 -9.39
C ASP A 3 -11.44 12.77 -9.69
N LEU A 4 -10.66 13.50 -10.50
CA LEU A 4 -9.25 13.22 -10.79
C LEU A 4 -8.35 13.33 -9.55
N ASP A 5 -8.56 14.35 -8.71
CA ASP A 5 -7.80 14.54 -7.48
C ASP A 5 -8.11 13.41 -6.49
N ILE A 6 -9.37 13.00 -6.40
CA ILE A 6 -9.81 11.91 -5.53
C ILE A 6 -9.17 10.58 -5.96
N ASP A 7 -9.13 10.29 -7.26
CA ASP A 7 -8.47 9.09 -7.79
C ASP A 7 -6.96 9.09 -7.51
N MET A 8 -6.30 10.24 -7.67
CA MET A 8 -4.88 10.38 -7.34
C MET A 8 -4.60 10.13 -5.86
N HIS A 9 -5.41 10.71 -4.97
CA HIS A 9 -5.28 10.52 -3.52
C HIS A 9 -5.53 9.06 -3.12
N ARG A 10 -6.52 8.41 -3.74
CA ARG A 10 -6.82 6.99 -3.51
C ARG A 10 -5.67 6.09 -3.96
N LYS A 11 -5.09 6.36 -5.12
CA LYS A 11 -3.91 5.65 -5.61
C LYS A 11 -2.74 5.84 -4.66
N ALA A 12 -2.42 7.07 -4.28
CA ALA A 12 -1.35 7.38 -3.34
C ALA A 12 -1.53 6.64 -2.00
N ALA A 13 -2.74 6.69 -1.42
CA ALA A 13 -3.06 5.97 -0.19
C ALA A 13 -2.81 4.46 -0.33
N THR A 14 -3.24 3.85 -1.45
CA THR A 14 -3.03 2.43 -1.71
C THR A 14 -1.54 2.06 -1.76
N TRP A 15 -0.74 2.85 -2.48
CA TRP A 15 0.70 2.64 -2.58
C TRP A 15 1.40 2.75 -1.22
N VAL A 16 1.03 3.76 -0.42
CA VAL A 16 1.57 3.95 0.93
C VAL A 16 1.20 2.78 1.83
N THR A 17 -0.05 2.32 1.82
CA THR A 17 -0.48 1.17 2.61
C THR A 17 0.29 -0.09 2.23
N MET A 18 0.47 -0.36 0.93
CA MET A 18 1.24 -1.53 0.48
C MET A 18 2.71 -1.46 0.92
N ALA A 19 3.34 -0.29 0.81
CA ALA A 19 4.71 -0.09 1.26
C ALA A 19 4.86 -0.32 2.77
N VAL A 20 3.92 0.16 3.57
CA VAL A 20 3.89 -0.07 5.03
C VAL A 20 3.68 -1.56 5.33
N LEU A 21 2.73 -2.22 4.68
CA LEU A 21 2.49 -3.65 4.88
C LEU A 21 3.75 -4.47 4.54
N ALA A 22 4.42 -4.16 3.44
CA ALA A 22 5.67 -4.83 3.07
C ALA A 22 6.81 -4.56 4.05
N SER A 23 6.85 -3.39 4.70
CA SER A 23 7.92 -3.07 5.66
C SER A 23 7.72 -3.71 7.04
N VAL A 24 6.48 -3.96 7.45
CA VAL A 24 6.16 -4.56 8.75
C VAL A 24 5.85 -6.05 8.69
N ALA A 25 5.49 -6.58 7.51
CA ALA A 25 5.21 -8.00 7.36
C ALA A 25 6.50 -8.79 7.60
N PRO A 26 6.53 -9.71 8.58
CA PRO A 26 7.67 -10.59 8.74
C PRO A 26 7.84 -11.41 7.44
N PRO A 27 9.07 -11.69 7.00
CA PRO A 27 9.29 -12.57 5.86
C PRO A 27 8.58 -13.90 6.16
N ILE A 28 7.76 -14.38 5.21
CA ILE A 28 7.13 -15.69 5.33
C ILE A 28 8.25 -16.72 5.26
N VAL A 29 8.79 -17.09 6.43
CA VAL A 29 9.71 -18.22 6.55
C VAL A 29 8.86 -19.46 6.33
N ARG A 30 8.95 -20.03 5.13
CA ARG A 30 8.41 -21.34 4.85
C ARG A 30 9.35 -22.35 5.50
N GLU A 31 9.02 -22.82 6.70
CA GLU A 31 9.70 -23.97 7.29
C GLU A 31 9.49 -25.18 6.35
N ALA A 32 10.58 -25.87 6.03
CA ALA A 32 10.63 -27.06 5.17
C ALA A 32 10.73 -28.32 6.03
#